data_AF-A0A1Y6IXL6-F1
#
_entry.id   AF-A0A1Y6IXL6-F1
#
_cell.length_a   1.000
_cell.length_b   1.000
_cell.length_c   1.000
_cell.angle_alpha   90.00
_cell.angle_beta   90.00
_cell.angle_gamma   90.00
#
_symmetry.space_group_name_H-M   'P 1'
#
loop_
_entity.id
_entity.type
_entity.pdbx_description
1 polymer ?
#
loop_
_entity_poly.entity_id
_entity_poly.type
_entity_poly.pdbx_seq_one_letter_code
_entity_poly.pdbx_strand_id
1 'polypeptide(L)'
;MNLSEMKDILAQVMYIDSPEEIDPDASIFEDYEMNSIDLIDFTYEIKKKEDMDFPDGTLWPVNSFMNEADYYDSATLQWTDAGLDKINSLFTLDAPIADKSTKVNDLYKYFTLNYIQKRLEDIRNQ
;
A
#
# COMPACT_ATOMS: atom_id res chain seq x y z
N MET A 1 8.15 -8.72 -10.75
CA MET A 1 8.50 -9.19 -9.40
C MET A 1 7.58 -10.31 -8.95
N ASN A 2 8.14 -11.40 -8.42
CA ASN A 2 7.38 -12.42 -7.67
C ASN A 2 7.45 -12.15 -6.14
N LEU A 3 6.65 -12.87 -5.34
CA LEU A 3 6.64 -12.69 -3.89
C LEU A 3 7.98 -12.96 -3.21
N SER A 4 8.76 -13.93 -3.69
CA SER A 4 10.08 -14.24 -3.09
C SER A 4 11.01 -13.03 -3.18
N GLU A 5 11.08 -12.41 -4.36
CA GLU A 5 11.91 -11.21 -4.56
C GLU A 5 11.43 -10.03 -3.71
N MET A 6 10.12 -9.91 -3.52
CA MET A 6 9.56 -8.84 -2.70
C MET A 6 9.82 -9.04 -1.21
N LYS A 7 9.78 -10.30 -0.74
CA LYS A 7 10.19 -10.68 0.62
C LYS A 7 11.66 -10.37 0.86
N ASP A 8 12.53 -10.65 -0.11
CA ASP A 8 13.96 -10.33 -0.01
C ASP A 8 14.18 -8.82 0.16
N ILE A 9 13.46 -7.99 -0.61
CA ILE A 9 13.54 -6.53 -0.51
C ILE A 9 12.99 -6.05 0.83
N LEU A 10 11.85 -6.57 1.28
CA LEU A 10 11.29 -6.21 2.59
C LEU A 10 12.27 -6.57 3.71
N ALA A 11 12.84 -7.77 3.66
CA ALA A 11 13.82 -8.23 4.64
C ALA A 11 15.07 -7.36 4.67
N GLN A 12 15.57 -6.96 3.50
CA GLN A 12 16.71 -6.05 3.39
C GLN A 12 16.42 -4.69 4.03
N VAL A 13 15.26 -4.09 3.73
CA VAL A 13 14.90 -2.75 4.22
C VAL A 13 14.58 -2.76 5.71
N MET A 14 13.87 -3.78 6.16
CA MET A 14 13.41 -3.92 7.55
C MET A 14 14.40 -4.66 8.45
N TYR A 15 15.57 -5.06 7.92
CA TYR A 15 16.60 -5.83 8.63
C TYR A 15 16.06 -7.13 9.25
N ILE A 16 15.22 -7.86 8.50
CA ILE A 16 14.67 -9.16 8.91
C ILE A 16 15.65 -10.25 8.49
N ASP A 17 16.04 -11.12 9.43
CA ASP A 17 17.07 -12.14 9.19
C ASP A 17 16.65 -13.21 8.17
N SER A 18 15.37 -13.58 8.16
CA SER A 18 14.83 -14.72 7.40
C SER A 18 13.67 -14.28 6.50
N PRO A 19 13.93 -13.95 5.22
CA PRO A 19 12.88 -13.55 4.26
C PRO A 19 11.76 -14.59 4.11
N GLU A 20 12.07 -15.88 4.29
CA GLU A 20 11.12 -16.98 4.20
C GLU A 20 10.02 -16.94 5.28
N GLU A 21 10.29 -16.31 6.44
CA GLU A 21 9.35 -16.17 7.55
C GLU A 21 8.37 -15.00 7.35
N ILE A 22 8.57 -14.18 6.31
CA ILE A 22 7.68 -13.07 5.99
C ILE A 22 6.35 -13.62 5.48
N ASP A 23 5.24 -13.25 6.12
CA ASP A 23 3.88 -13.55 5.69
C ASP A 23 3.44 -12.51 4.64
N PRO A 24 3.13 -12.92 3.39
CA PRO A 24 2.72 -11.99 2.34
C PRO A 24 1.35 -11.34 2.57
N ASP A 25 0.54 -11.87 3.51
CA ASP A 25 -0.76 -11.33 3.90
C ASP A 25 -0.72 -10.48 5.18
N ALA A 26 0.43 -10.44 5.88
CA ALA A 26 0.63 -9.55 7.02
C ALA A 26 0.81 -8.10 6.56
N SER A 27 0.33 -7.18 7.40
CA SER A 27 0.43 -5.75 7.18
C SER A 27 1.85 -5.27 7.38
N ILE A 28 2.41 -4.65 6.34
CA ILE A 28 3.77 -4.12 6.41
C ILE A 28 3.87 -2.95 7.40
N PHE A 29 2.81 -2.16 7.54
CA PHE A 29 2.77 -1.06 8.50
C PHE A 29 2.48 -1.53 9.94
N GLU A 30 1.62 -2.52 10.13
CA GLU A 30 1.17 -2.93 11.48
C GLU A 30 1.98 -4.10 12.07
N ASP A 31 2.28 -5.12 11.26
CA ASP A 31 2.98 -6.33 11.74
C ASP A 31 4.50 -6.23 11.62
N TYR A 32 4.99 -5.47 10.63
CA TYR A 32 6.42 -5.23 10.42
C TYR A 32 6.87 -3.82 10.85
N GLU A 33 5.96 -3.00 11.38
CA GLU A 33 6.22 -1.65 11.90
C GLU A 33 6.93 -0.72 10.90
N MET A 34 6.70 -0.91 9.59
CA MET A 34 7.30 -0.06 8.55
C MET A 34 6.92 1.40 8.77
N ASN A 35 7.91 2.31 8.74
CA ASN A 35 7.65 3.74 8.78
C ASN A 35 7.76 4.39 7.38
N SER A 36 7.56 5.70 7.30
CA SER A 36 7.58 6.42 6.01
C SER A 36 8.96 6.46 5.33
N ILE A 37 10.06 6.43 6.09
CA ILE A 37 11.42 6.36 5.55
C ILE A 37 11.66 4.97 4.96
N ASP A 38 11.30 3.93 5.71
CA ASP A 38 11.41 2.55 5.25
C ASP A 38 10.59 2.33 3.97
N LEU A 39 9.39 2.90 3.89
CA LEU A 39 8.56 2.84 2.68
C LEU A 39 9.24 3.50 1.46
N ILE A 40 9.96 4.61 1.66
CA ILE A 40 10.71 5.28 0.58
C ILE A 40 11.82 4.35 0.09
N ASP A 41 12.60 3.76 1.00
CA ASP A 41 13.69 2.85 0.66
C ASP A 41 13.17 1.56 -0.01
N PHE A 42 12.08 1.00 0.52
CA PHE A 42 11.37 -0.14 -0.07
C PHE A 42 10.87 0.15 -1.48
N THR A 43 10.25 1.32 -1.67
CA THR A 43 9.80 1.77 -3.01
C THR A 43 10.97 1.94 -3.97
N TYR A 44 12.09 2.49 -3.49
CA TYR A 44 13.30 2.68 -4.29
C TYR A 44 13.91 1.35 -4.74
N GLU A 45 14.05 0.38 -3.84
CA GLU A 45 14.60 -0.94 -4.19
C GLU A 45 13.67 -1.71 -5.14
N ILE A 46 12.34 -1.56 -5.02
CA ILE A 46 11.38 -2.10 -6.01
C ILE A 46 11.61 -1.48 -7.39
N LYS A 47 11.65 -0.14 -7.49
CA LYS A 47 11.89 0.58 -8.76
C LYS A 47 13.15 0.09 -9.45
N LYS A 48 14.24 0.00 -8.68
CA LYS A 48 15.55 -0.47 -9.15
C LYS A 48 15.54 -1.93 -9.60
N LYS A 49 14.86 -2.83 -8.88
CA LYS A 49 14.78 -4.25 -9.22
C LYS A 49 13.95 -4.49 -10.49
N GLU A 50 12.89 -3.72 -10.68
CA GLU A 50 11.96 -3.85 -11.80
C GLU A 50 12.36 -3.04 -13.04
N ASP A 51 13.40 -2.20 -12.94
CA ASP A 51 13.77 -1.21 -13.95
C ASP A 51 12.55 -0.33 -14.33
N MET A 52 11.78 0.05 -13.31
CA MET A 52 10.57 0.85 -13.44
C MET A 52 10.75 2.19 -12.74
N ASP A 53 10.17 3.23 -13.31
CA ASP A 53 10.04 4.53 -12.64
C ASP A 53 8.56 4.90 -12.51
N PHE A 54 8.16 5.27 -11.30
CA PHE A 54 6.79 5.69 -10.99
C PHE A 54 6.79 6.72 -9.85
N PRO A 55 5.80 7.63 -9.78
CA PRO A 55 5.78 8.68 -8.75
C PRO A 55 5.80 8.14 -7.32
N ASP A 56 6.33 8.91 -6.39
CA ASP A 56 6.28 8.54 -4.97
C ASP A 56 4.84 8.50 -4.47
N GLY A 57 4.55 7.61 -3.53
CA GLY A 57 3.20 7.34 -3.06
C GLY A 57 2.35 6.50 -4.03
N THR A 58 2.86 6.09 -5.20
CA THR A 58 2.10 5.23 -6.13
C THR A 58 1.78 3.86 -5.52
N LEU A 59 2.70 3.31 -4.69
CA LEU A 59 2.47 2.07 -3.95
C LEU A 59 1.39 2.23 -2.88
N TRP A 60 1.26 3.42 -2.27
CA TRP A 60 0.23 3.71 -1.27
C TRP A 60 -0.50 5.04 -1.58
N PRO A 61 -1.44 5.03 -2.55
CA PRO A 61 -2.08 6.25 -3.04
C PRO A 61 -3.17 6.78 -2.09
N VAL A 62 -3.54 6.03 -1.04
CA VAL A 62 -4.61 6.41 -0.10
C VAL A 62 -4.37 7.79 0.51
N ASN A 63 -3.12 8.13 0.80
CA ASN A 63 -2.75 9.45 1.33
C ASN A 63 -3.04 10.59 0.34
N SER A 64 -2.88 10.36 -0.96
CA SER A 64 -3.15 11.40 -1.96
C SER A 64 -4.65 11.65 -2.13
N PHE A 65 -5.48 10.62 -1.98
CA PHE A 65 -6.94 10.77 -2.08
C PHE A 65 -7.52 11.73 -1.05
N MET A 66 -6.92 11.84 0.14
CA MET A 66 -7.35 12.81 1.14
C MET A 66 -7.16 14.27 0.71
N ASN A 67 -6.30 14.53 -0.27
CA ASN A 67 -6.05 15.88 -0.80
C ASN A 67 -7.00 16.23 -1.95
N GLU A 68 -7.85 15.30 -2.38
CA GLU A 68 -8.78 15.47 -3.49
C GLU A 68 -10.20 15.60 -2.95
N ALA A 69 -10.82 16.78 -3.13
CA ALA A 69 -12.17 17.07 -2.62
C ALA A 69 -13.25 16.13 -3.18
N ASP A 70 -12.99 15.52 -4.34
CA ASP A 70 -13.88 14.52 -4.94
C ASP A 70 -13.89 13.19 -4.15
N TYR A 71 -12.83 12.91 -3.38
CA TYR A 71 -12.66 11.66 -2.64
C TYR A 71 -12.76 11.83 -1.12
N TYR A 72 -12.39 13.00 -0.58
CA TYR A 72 -12.37 13.24 0.85
C TYR A 72 -12.84 14.65 1.23
N ASP A 73 -13.76 14.72 2.18
CA ASP A 73 -14.21 15.97 2.78
C ASP A 73 -13.37 16.28 4.02
N SER A 74 -12.45 17.24 3.88
CA SER A 74 -11.57 17.69 4.97
C SER A 74 -12.28 18.48 6.08
N ALA A 75 -13.48 19.02 5.82
CA ALA A 75 -14.26 19.74 6.83
C ALA A 75 -14.99 18.78 7.78
N THR A 76 -15.48 17.65 7.25
CA THR A 76 -16.17 16.62 8.04
C THR A 76 -15.29 15.44 8.42
N LEU A 77 -14.08 15.34 7.86
CA LEU A 77 -13.12 14.25 8.03
C LEU A 77 -13.68 12.89 7.57
N GLN A 78 -14.40 12.89 6.45
CA GLN A 78 -15.09 11.72 5.90
C GLN A 78 -14.76 11.49 4.42
N TRP A 79 -14.72 10.23 4.01
CA TRP A 79 -14.67 9.83 2.61
C TRP A 79 -15.99 10.15 1.90
N THR A 80 -15.91 10.55 0.64
CA THR A 80 -17.07 10.61 -0.25
C THR A 80 -17.41 9.20 -0.73
N ASP A 81 -18.56 9.02 -1.40
CA ASP A 81 -18.90 7.75 -2.04
C ASP A 81 -17.84 7.37 -3.10
N ALA A 82 -17.39 8.34 -3.91
CA ALA A 82 -16.34 8.13 -4.89
C ALA A 82 -14.99 7.77 -4.24
N GLY A 83 -14.68 8.36 -3.08
CA GLY A 83 -13.49 8.02 -2.30
C GLY A 83 -13.53 6.56 -1.79
N LEU A 84 -14.65 6.14 -1.22
CA LEU A 84 -14.83 4.74 -0.79
C LEU A 84 -14.78 3.77 -1.97
N ASP A 85 -15.39 4.10 -3.11
CA ASP A 85 -15.30 3.27 -4.32
C ASP A 85 -13.84 3.12 -4.77
N LYS A 86 -13.08 4.22 -4.75
CA LYS A 86 -11.66 4.19 -5.10
C LYS A 86 -10.85 3.33 -4.13
N ILE A 87 -11.05 3.48 -2.82
CA ILE A 87 -10.38 2.67 -1.79
C ILE A 87 -10.72 1.19 -1.95
N ASN A 88 -12.00 0.86 -2.10
CA ASN A 88 -12.45 -0.52 -2.25
C ASN A 88 -11.91 -1.17 -3.54
N SER A 89 -11.64 -0.38 -4.59
CA SER A 89 -11.02 -0.90 -5.82
C SER A 89 -9.53 -1.25 -5.68
N LEU A 90 -8.82 -0.65 -4.71
CA LEU A 90 -7.40 -0.91 -4.47
C LEU A 90 -7.18 -2.28 -3.82
N PHE A 91 -8.04 -2.65 -2.89
CA PHE A 91 -7.84 -3.82 -2.03
C PHE A 91 -8.62 -5.03 -2.53
N THR A 92 -8.14 -6.21 -2.19
CA THR A 92 -8.95 -7.44 -2.27
C THR A 92 -9.59 -7.65 -0.91
N LEU A 93 -10.87 -7.29 -0.78
CA LEU A 93 -11.60 -7.29 0.48
C LEU A 93 -12.67 -8.39 0.51
N ASP A 94 -12.89 -8.99 1.67
CA ASP A 94 -14.02 -9.89 1.90
C ASP A 94 -15.36 -9.15 1.85
N ALA A 95 -15.36 -7.89 2.31
CA ALA A 95 -16.51 -6.99 2.26
C ALA A 95 -16.03 -5.56 2.00
N PRO A 96 -16.79 -4.76 1.22
CA PRO A 96 -16.44 -3.37 0.95
C PRO A 96 -16.50 -2.53 2.22
N ILE A 97 -15.56 -1.59 2.35
CA ILE A 97 -15.54 -0.55 3.37
C ILE A 97 -16.67 0.43 3.06
N ALA A 98 -17.66 0.50 3.96
CA ALA A 98 -18.84 1.36 3.82
C ALA A 98 -18.86 2.53 4.81
N ASP A 99 -18.06 2.49 5.89
CA ASP A 99 -17.99 3.58 6.86
C ASP A 99 -17.13 4.72 6.31
N LYS A 100 -17.79 5.81 5.92
CA LYS A 100 -17.16 7.06 5.46
C LYS A 100 -16.22 7.68 6.51
N SER A 101 -16.35 7.33 7.78
CA SER A 101 -15.50 7.85 8.87
C SER A 101 -14.22 7.05 9.07
N THR A 102 -14.02 5.95 8.33
CA THR A 102 -12.81 5.09 8.36
C THR A 102 -11.55 5.94 8.24
N LYS A 103 -10.60 5.79 9.16
CA LYS A 103 -9.36 6.57 9.15
C LYS A 103 -8.35 5.92 8.24
N VAL A 104 -7.43 6.72 7.68
CA VAL A 104 -6.35 6.21 6.83
C VAL A 104 -5.52 5.16 7.55
N ASN A 105 -5.25 5.34 8.84
CA ASN A 105 -4.50 4.37 9.63
C ASN A 105 -5.24 3.03 9.74
N ASP A 106 -6.57 3.02 9.73
CA ASP A 106 -7.36 1.76 9.76
C ASP A 106 -7.22 0.96 8.45
N LEU A 107 -6.73 1.62 7.38
CA LEU A 107 -6.48 1.01 6.09
C LEU A 107 -5.09 0.37 6.02
N TYR A 108 -4.18 0.68 6.95
CA TYR A 108 -2.81 0.18 6.95
C TYR A 108 -2.75 -1.35 7.01
N LYS A 109 -3.67 -2.00 7.72
CA LYS A 109 -3.87 -3.46 7.68
C LYS A 109 -4.00 -4.07 6.29
N TYR A 110 -4.35 -3.29 5.25
CA TYR A 110 -4.46 -3.78 3.87
C TYR A 110 -3.19 -3.58 3.04
N PHE A 111 -2.16 -2.93 3.58
CA PHE A 111 -0.87 -2.74 2.91
C PHE A 111 0.02 -3.97 3.13
N THR A 112 -0.21 -5.00 2.32
CA THR A 112 0.50 -6.30 2.36
C THR A 112 1.38 -6.50 1.12
N LEU A 113 2.26 -7.51 1.13
CA LEU A 113 3.05 -7.83 -0.08
C LEU A 113 2.16 -8.28 -1.24
N ASN A 114 1.08 -9.01 -0.96
CA ASN A 114 0.10 -9.38 -1.97
C ASN A 114 -0.59 -8.15 -2.59
N TYR A 115 -0.92 -7.14 -1.77
CA TYR A 115 -1.42 -5.86 -2.26
C TYR A 115 -0.40 -5.17 -3.18
N ILE A 116 0.86 -5.07 -2.76
CA ILE A 116 1.92 -4.41 -3.55
C ILE A 116 2.15 -5.15 -4.87
N GLN A 117 2.13 -6.48 -4.87
CA GLN A 117 2.30 -7.27 -6.09
C GLN A 117 1.22 -6.94 -7.12
N LYS A 118 -0.05 -6.97 -6.72
CA LYS A 118 -1.19 -6.56 -7.57
C LYS A 118 -1.04 -5.11 -8.03
N ARG A 119 -0.65 -4.21 -7.12
CA ARG A 119 -0.48 -2.79 -7.43
C ARG A 119 0.59 -2.56 -8.49
N LEU A 120 1.70 -3.30 -8.43
CA LEU A 120 2.76 -3.25 -9.45
C LEU A 120 2.28 -3.77 -10.80
N GLU A 121 1.45 -4.80 -10.84
CA GLU A 121 0.82 -5.27 -12.08
C GLU A 121 -0.08 -4.19 -12.70
N ASP A 122 -0.89 -3.50 -11.88
CA ASP A 122 -1.71 -2.39 -12.35
C ASP A 122 -0.87 -1.24 -12.91
N ILE A 123 0.29 -0.94 -12.30
CA ILE A 123 1.20 0.11 -12.78
C ILE A 123 1.86 -0.30 -14.10
N ARG A 124 2.27 -1.57 -14.27
CA ARG A 124 2.88 -2.07 -15.52
C ARG A 124 1.92 -2.03 -16.72
N ASN A 125 0.62 -2.12 -16.45
CA ASN A 125 -0.41 -2.19 -17.49
C ASN A 125 -0.97 -0.80 -17.90
N GLN A 126 -0.42 0.29 -17.37
CA GLN A 126 -0.77 1.68 -17.70
C GLN A 126 0.24 2.28 -18.67
#